data_AF-A0A101WG34-F1
#
_entry.id   AF-A0A101WG34-F1
#
_cell.length_a   1.000
_cell.length_b   1.000
_cell.length_c   1.000
_cell.angle_alpha   90.00
_cell.angle_beta   90.00
_cell.angle_gamma   90.00
#
_symmetry.space_group_name_H-M   'P 1'
#
loop_
_entity.id
_entity.type
_entity.pdbx_description
1 polymer ?
#
loop_
_entity_poly.entity_id
_entity_poly.type
_entity_poly.pdbx_seq_one_letter_code
_entity_poly.pdbx_strand_id
1 'polypeptide(L)'
;MNIGIFPCQGRCNVSMMTKTVAEFFVDDEIIRVLPHLSLPLENESGVKEKYIALNGCPAKCASKEFDLARIKPDEEIVMTKDFDPKNNEKYAELLNIDEEVFLVQEVIERLLGS
;
A
#
# COMPACT_ATOMS: atom_id res chain seq x y z
N MET A 1 -1.59 17.89 -2.31
CA MET A 1 -1.20 16.91 -1.27
C MET A 1 -1.12 15.60 -2.00
N ASN A 2 -0.04 14.85 -1.81
CA ASN A 2 0.19 13.64 -2.57
C ASN A 2 0.13 12.44 -1.63
N ILE A 3 -0.23 11.27 -2.16
CA ILE A 3 -0.28 10.02 -1.43
C ILE A 3 0.67 9.02 -2.08
N GLY A 4 1.65 8.56 -1.31
CA GLY A 4 2.52 7.46 -1.68
C GLY A 4 2.01 6.14 -1.11
N ILE A 5 1.57 5.21 -1.95
CA ILE A 5 1.16 3.88 -1.54
C ILE A 5 2.35 2.93 -1.71
N PHE A 6 2.83 2.35 -0.62
CA PHE A 6 3.90 1.35 -0.67
C PHE A 6 3.31 -0.06 -0.43
N PRO A 7 3.15 -0.88 -1.49
CA PRO A 7 2.56 -2.21 -1.38
C PRO A 7 3.55 -3.23 -0.81
N CYS A 8 3.00 -4.34 -0.32
CA CYS A 8 3.78 -5.46 0.20
C CYS A 8 4.76 -6.00 -0.86
N GLN A 9 6.05 -6.06 -0.50
CA GLN A 9 7.13 -6.50 -1.39
C GLN A 9 7.33 -8.02 -1.45
N GLY A 10 6.48 -8.80 -0.79
CA GLY A 10 6.54 -10.26 -0.81
C GLY A 10 6.41 -10.89 -2.20
N ARG A 11 6.51 -12.21 -2.27
CA ARG A 11 6.28 -13.00 -3.50
C ARG A 11 5.05 -13.91 -3.41
N CYS A 12 4.17 -13.64 -2.45
CA CYS A 12 2.94 -14.39 -2.20
C CYS A 12 1.75 -13.80 -2.96
N ASN A 13 0.65 -14.56 -3.06
CA ASN A 13 -0.57 -14.11 -3.75
C ASN A 13 -1.11 -12.79 -3.15
N VAL A 14 -1.04 -12.64 -1.82
CA VAL A 14 -1.45 -11.39 -1.16
C VAL A 14 -0.54 -10.20 -1.47
N SER A 15 0.72 -10.42 -1.85
CA SER A 15 1.59 -9.34 -2.35
C SER A 15 1.16 -8.90 -3.75
N MET A 16 0.89 -9.86 -4.64
CA MET A 16 0.36 -9.56 -5.97
C MET A 16 -0.95 -8.78 -5.87
N MET A 17 -1.87 -9.22 -5.01
CA MET A 17 -3.09 -8.48 -4.72
C MET A 17 -2.80 -7.05 -4.25
N THR A 18 -1.93 -6.83 -3.26
CA THR A 18 -1.67 -5.45 -2.80
C THR A 18 -1.08 -4.56 -3.88
N LYS A 19 -0.23 -5.10 -4.77
CA LYS A 19 0.33 -4.33 -5.89
C LYS A 19 -0.78 -3.97 -6.87
N THR A 20 -1.59 -4.95 -7.26
CA THR A 20 -2.73 -4.74 -8.16
C THR A 20 -3.72 -3.74 -7.59
N VAL A 21 -4.11 -3.87 -6.31
CA VAL A 21 -4.99 -2.90 -5.63
C VAL A 21 -4.38 -1.51 -5.63
N ALA A 22 -3.08 -1.37 -5.37
CA ALA A 22 -2.43 -0.05 -5.37
C ALA A 22 -2.45 0.61 -6.76
N GLU A 23 -2.29 -0.17 -7.83
CA GLU A 23 -2.34 0.32 -9.22
C GLU A 23 -3.73 0.85 -9.62
N PHE A 24 -4.83 0.38 -9.00
CA PHE A 24 -6.17 0.94 -9.27
C PHE A 24 -6.30 2.42 -8.90
N PHE A 25 -5.45 2.92 -8.00
CA PHE A 25 -5.49 4.28 -7.50
C PHE A 25 -4.43 5.18 -8.11
N VAL A 26 -3.56 4.67 -8.98
CA VAL A 26 -2.51 5.48 -9.59
C VAL A 26 -3.15 6.61 -10.39
N ASP A 27 -2.77 7.83 -10.02
CA ASP A 27 -3.08 9.07 -10.69
C ASP A 27 -1.79 9.88 -10.69
N ASP A 28 -1.27 10.16 -11.89
CA ASP A 28 0.02 10.82 -12.11
C ASP A 28 0.14 12.19 -11.40
N GLU A 29 -0.96 12.78 -10.92
CA GLU A 29 -0.97 14.04 -10.18
C GLU A 29 -1.02 13.90 -8.65
N ILE A 30 -1.74 12.90 -8.12
CA ILE A 30 -2.12 12.85 -6.69
C ILE A 30 -1.60 11.59 -5.98
N ILE A 31 -1.67 10.42 -6.64
CA ILE A 31 -1.44 9.13 -5.99
C ILE A 31 -0.43 8.33 -6.79
N ARG A 32 0.67 7.95 -6.13
CA ARG A 32 1.72 7.13 -6.75
C ARG A 32 1.94 5.84 -5.98
N VAL A 33 2.19 4.77 -6.72
CA VAL A 33 2.70 3.51 -6.16
C VAL A 33 4.20 3.62 -6.02
N LEU A 34 4.70 3.42 -4.81
CA LEU A 34 6.12 3.48 -4.49
C LEU A 34 6.75 2.10 -4.72
N PRO A 35 7.68 1.94 -5.69
CA PRO A 35 8.35 0.66 -5.90
C PRO A 35 9.40 0.34 -4.82
N HIS A 36 9.91 1.38 -4.16
CA HIS A 36 10.88 1.28 -3.07
C HIS A 36 10.77 2.54 -2.19
N LEU A 37 11.13 2.42 -0.91
CA LEU A 37 11.28 3.56 0.00
C LEU A 37 12.73 4.07 -0.10
N SER A 38 13.02 4.90 -1.09
CA SER A 38 14.32 5.59 -1.19
C SER A 38 14.28 6.91 -0.42
N LEU A 39 15.29 7.12 0.41
CA LEU A 39 15.60 8.44 0.95
C LEU A 39 16.46 9.23 -0.07
N PRO A 40 16.33 10.56 -0.14
CA PRO A 40 15.38 11.36 0.63
C PRO A 40 14.04 11.42 -0.11
N LEU A 41 12.94 11.17 0.62
CA LEU A 41 11.59 11.56 0.21
C LEU A 41 11.41 13.09 0.34
N GLU A 42 12.48 13.85 0.12
CA GLU A 42 12.45 15.30 -0.01
C GLU A 42 11.96 15.57 -1.42
N ASN A 43 10.64 15.67 -1.53
CA ASN A 43 10.02 16.31 -2.67
C ASN A 43 10.62 17.73 -2.70
N GLU A 44 11.52 18.01 -3.64
CA GLU A 44 12.10 19.35 -3.86
C GLU A 44 11.00 20.44 -4.01
N SER A 45 9.76 20.00 -4.25
CA SER A 45 8.51 20.75 -4.38
C SER A 45 7.90 21.26 -3.07
N GLY A 46 8.37 20.84 -1.88
CA GLY A 46 7.78 21.26 -0.59
C GLY A 46 6.34 20.76 -0.33
N VAL A 47 5.85 19.84 -1.16
CA VAL A 47 4.50 19.26 -1.03
C VAL A 47 4.53 18.16 0.02
N LYS A 48 3.76 18.36 1.09
CA LYS A 48 3.54 17.35 2.13
C LYS A 48 2.90 16.10 1.51
N GLU A 49 3.63 15.00 1.56
CA GLU A 49 3.18 13.69 1.11
C GLU A 49 2.76 12.84 2.30
N LYS A 50 1.62 12.16 2.16
CA LYS A 50 1.15 11.17 3.12
C LYS A 50 1.47 9.78 2.59
N TYR A 51 1.80 8.85 3.49
CA TYR A 51 2.22 7.51 3.13
C TYR A 51 1.27 6.44 3.65
N ILE A 52 0.94 5.48 2.78
CA ILE A 52 0.17 4.28 3.13
C ILE A 52 1.09 3.06 3.04
N ALA A 53 1.26 2.36 4.15
CA ALA A 53 1.86 1.03 4.18
C ALA A 53 0.78 -0.02 3.90
N LEU A 54 0.79 -0.59 2.69
CA LEU A 54 -0.23 -1.53 2.25
C LEU A 54 0.27 -2.98 2.39
N ASN A 55 -0.14 -3.65 3.46
CA ASN A 55 0.29 -5.01 3.79
C ASN A 55 -0.73 -6.05 3.34
N GLY A 56 -0.23 -7.09 2.67
CA GLY A 56 -1.09 -8.19 2.23
C GLY A 56 -1.52 -9.12 3.36
N CYS A 57 -0.72 -9.25 4.43
CA CYS A 57 -0.99 -10.16 5.55
C CYS A 57 -0.33 -9.66 6.86
N PRO A 58 -0.54 -10.36 8.00
CA PRO A 58 -0.02 -9.92 9.30
C PRO A 58 1.51 -9.94 9.42
N ALA A 59 2.24 -10.43 8.40
CA ALA A 59 3.71 -10.32 8.34
C ALA A 59 4.19 -8.86 8.23
N LYS A 60 3.31 -7.96 7.77
CA LYS A 60 3.55 -6.52 7.64
C LYS A 60 4.83 -6.14 6.92
N CYS A 61 5.10 -6.77 5.76
CA CYS A 61 6.35 -6.54 5.04
C CYS A 61 6.51 -5.09 4.56
N ALA A 62 5.43 -4.40 4.18
CA ALA A 62 5.52 -2.99 3.77
C ALA A 62 5.88 -2.10 4.96
N SER A 63 5.22 -2.29 6.10
CA SER A 63 5.51 -1.52 7.33
C SER A 63 6.94 -1.72 7.83
N LYS A 64 7.48 -2.93 7.70
CA LYS A 64 8.88 -3.22 8.08
C LYS A 64 9.88 -2.42 7.25
N GLU A 65 9.62 -2.19 5.96
CA GLU A 65 10.48 -1.34 5.13
C GLU A 65 10.40 0.13 5.57
N PHE A 66 9.21 0.62 5.95
CA PHE A 66 9.05 1.94 6.57
C PHE A 66 9.87 2.07 7.86
N ASP A 67 9.83 1.06 8.74
CA ASP A 67 10.63 1.02 9.95
C ASP A 67 12.14 1.07 9.66
N LEU A 68 12.61 0.29 8.66
CA LEU A 68 14.01 0.29 8.20
C LEU A 68 14.44 1.65 7.66
N ALA A 69 13.56 2.30 6.89
CA ALA A 69 13.78 3.63 6.35
C ALA A 69 13.57 4.74 7.39
N ARG A 70 13.16 4.40 8.62
CA ARG A 70 12.85 5.33 9.73
C ARG A 70 11.81 6.38 9.36
N ILE A 71 10.84 5.99 8.52
CA ILE A 71 9.72 6.81 8.11
C ILE A 71 8.47 6.20 8.76
N LYS A 72 7.66 7.03 9.41
CA LYS A 72 6.36 6.58 9.93
C LYS A 72 5.31 6.76 8.84
N PRO A 73 4.63 5.70 8.37
CA PRO A 73 3.51 5.87 7.45
C PRO A 73 2.35 6.57 8.18
N ASP A 74 1.57 7.36 7.45
CA ASP A 74 0.35 7.99 7.97
C ASP A 74 -0.72 6.94 8.25
N GLU A 75 -0.80 5.91 7.40
CA GLU A 75 -1.75 4.80 7.53
C GLU A 75 -1.07 3.45 7.29
N GLU A 76 -1.51 2.44 8.05
CA GLU A 76 -1.11 1.06 7.87
C GLU A 76 -2.36 0.20 7.63
N ILE A 77 -2.41 -0.45 6.47
CA ILE A 77 -3.50 -1.35 6.12
C ILE A 77 -2.97 -2.78 6.11
N VAL A 78 -3.72 -3.71 6.72
CA VAL A 78 -3.48 -5.14 6.64
C VAL A 78 -4.69 -5.79 5.99
N MET A 79 -4.56 -6.19 4.74
CA MET A 79 -5.66 -6.66 3.91
C MET A 79 -6.25 -7.98 4.39
N THR A 80 -5.39 -8.96 4.70
CA THR A 80 -5.85 -10.25 5.20
C THR A 80 -5.43 -10.44 6.65
N LYS A 81 -6.34 -10.99 7.46
CA LYS A 81 -6.05 -11.37 8.86
C LYS A 81 -5.36 -12.73 8.95
N ASP A 82 -5.50 -13.56 7.93
CA ASP A 82 -4.88 -14.88 7.89
C ASP A 82 -3.42 -14.80 7.48
N PHE A 83 -2.59 -15.56 8.20
CA PHE A 83 -1.17 -15.77 7.89
C PHE A 83 -1.00 -17.02 7.02
N ASP A 84 -1.87 -17.24 6.02
CA ASP A 84 -1.59 -18.21 4.94
C ASP A 84 -1.38 -17.49 3.60
N PRO A 85 -0.23 -16.80 3.43
CA PRO A 85 0.06 -16.06 2.21
C PRO A 85 0.33 -16.96 0.99
N LYS A 86 0.57 -18.27 1.18
CA LYS A 86 0.94 -19.19 0.08
C LYS A 86 -0.27 -19.89 -0.55
N ASN A 87 -1.34 -20.14 0.21
CA ASN A 87 -2.54 -20.83 -0.29
C ASN A 87 -3.78 -19.94 -0.33
N ASN A 88 -3.63 -18.62 -0.33
CA ASN A 88 -4.78 -17.73 -0.46
C ASN A 88 -5.26 -17.78 -1.93
N GLU A 89 -5.92 -18.90 -2.28
CA GLU A 89 -6.44 -19.24 -3.61
C GLU A 89 -7.35 -18.13 -4.15
N LYS A 90 -8.03 -17.41 -3.24
CA LYS A 90 -8.81 -16.19 -3.55
C LYS A 90 -8.05 -15.22 -4.46
N TYR A 91 -6.74 -15.05 -4.24
CA TYR A 91 -5.93 -14.06 -4.95
C TYR A 91 -5.02 -14.67 -6.03
N ALA A 92 -5.22 -15.94 -6.41
CA ALA A 92 -4.46 -16.55 -7.49
C ALA A 92 -4.75 -15.87 -8.85
N GLU A 93 -6.01 -15.51 -9.08
CA GLU A 93 -6.47 -14.91 -10.35
C GLU A 93 -6.81 -13.42 -10.24
N LEU A 94 -6.85 -12.86 -9.03
CA LEU A 94 -7.11 -11.43 -8.75
C LEU A 94 -8.45 -10.89 -9.30
N LEU A 95 -9.42 -11.76 -9.57
CA LEU A 95 -10.71 -11.38 -10.17
C LEU A 95 -11.73 -10.82 -9.17
N ASN A 96 -11.56 -11.06 -7.87
CA ASN A 96 -12.51 -10.70 -6.82
C ASN A 96 -11.81 -9.90 -5.70
N ILE A 97 -11.30 -8.72 -6.07
CA ILE A 97 -10.55 -7.83 -5.15
C ILE A 97 -11.29 -6.53 -4.82
N ASP A 98 -12.59 -6.44 -5.13
CA ASP A 98 -13.38 -5.21 -4.95
C ASP A 98 -13.44 -4.76 -3.48
N GLU A 99 -13.51 -5.70 -2.54
CA GLU A 99 -13.49 -5.41 -1.11
C GLU A 99 -12.15 -4.79 -0.69
N GLU A 100 -11.04 -5.33 -1.18
CA GLU A 100 -9.71 -4.81 -0.91
C GLU A 100 -9.49 -3.43 -1.54
N VAL A 101 -10.01 -3.19 -2.74
CA VAL A 101 -10.04 -1.86 -3.38
C VAL A 101 -10.85 -0.90 -2.52
N PHE A 102 -12.07 -1.26 -2.13
CA PHE A 102 -12.93 -0.41 -1.31
C PHE A 102 -12.26 -0.01 0.02
N LEU A 103 -11.58 -0.94 0.68
CA LEU A 103 -10.83 -0.67 1.92
C LEU A 103 -9.72 0.38 1.72
N VAL A 104 -8.97 0.32 0.62
CA VAL A 104 -7.95 1.35 0.33
C VAL A 104 -8.61 2.68 -0.01
N GLN A 105 -9.72 2.67 -0.76
CA GLN A 105 -10.45 3.88 -1.13
C GLN A 105 -10.92 4.65 0.10
N GLU A 106 -11.52 4.00 1.10
CA GLU A 106 -11.96 4.67 2.34
C GLU A 106 -10.81 5.37 3.07
N VAL A 107 -9.62 4.76 3.05
CA VAL A 107 -8.41 5.34 3.65
C VAL A 107 -7.93 6.55 2.84
N ILE A 108 -7.87 6.43 1.51
CA ILE A 108 -7.48 7.54 0.62
C ILE A 108 -8.43 8.74 0.81
N GLU A 109 -9.74 8.52 0.79
CA GLU A 109 -10.75 9.57 0.97
C GLU A 109 -10.59 10.27 2.31
N ARG A 110 -10.37 9.50 3.39
CA ARG A 110 -10.06 10.07 4.71
C ARG A 110 -8.80 10.93 4.67
N LEU A 111 -7.73 10.46 4.02
CA LEU A 111 -6.48 11.22 3.92
C LEU A 111 -6.59 12.49 3.08
N LEU A 112 -7.40 12.49 2.02
CA LEU A 112 -7.63 13.67 1.17
C LEU A 112 -8.58 14.70 1.81
N GLY A 113 -9.55 14.24 2.63
CA GLY A 113 -10.47 15.11 3.37
C GLY A 113 -9.90 15.70 4.68
N SER A 114 -8.67 15.34 5.06
CA SER A 114 -7.99 15.75 6.30
C SER A 114 -6.87 16.77 6.09
#